data_AF-A0A151UEC2-F1
#
_entry.id   AF-A0A151UEC2-F1
#
_cell.length_a   1.000
_cell.length_b   1.000
_cell.length_c   1.000
_cell.angle_alpha   90.00
_cell.angle_beta   90.00
_cell.angle_gamma   90.00
#
_symmetry.space_group_name_H-M   'P 1'
#
loop_
_entity.id
_entity.type
_entity.pdbx_description
1 polymer ?
#
loop_
_entity_poly.entity_id
_entity_poly.type
_entity_poly.pdbx_seq_one_letter_code
_entity_poly.pdbx_strand_id
1 'polypeptide(L)' 'KKKAIKMLFLLLSQMLSSCTIDLLKYFCKHTNNRLTGDKDHLHYLTFMSLLKQLVPEWFA' A
#
# COMPACT_ATOMS: atom_id res chain seq x y z
N LYS A 1 3.27 19.56 -8.54
CA LYS A 1 3.87 18.30 -7.99
C LYS A 1 3.41 17.97 -6.56
N LYS A 2 3.61 18.83 -5.53
CA LYS A 2 3.19 18.55 -4.12
C LYS A 2 1.71 18.20 -3.89
N LYS A 3 0.78 18.81 -4.64
CA LYS A 3 -0.66 18.53 -4.51
C LYS A 3 -1.03 17.11 -4.96
N ALA A 4 -0.36 16.60 -5.99
CA ALA A 4 -0.55 15.23 -6.47
C ALA A 4 -0.12 14.21 -5.40
N ILE A 5 1.00 14.46 -4.71
CA ILE A 5 1.48 13.61 -3.60
C ILE A 5 0.46 13.54 -2.47
N LYS A 6 -0.06 14.71 -2.06
CA LYS A 6 -1.08 14.80 -1.01
C LYS A 6 -2.37 14.06 -1.40
N MET A 7 -2.81 14.19 -2.65
CA MET A 7 -4.00 13.48 -3.13
C MET A 7 -3.76 11.97 -3.22
N LEU A 8 -2.58 11.56 -3.69
CA LEU A 8 -2.18 10.15 -3.76
C LEU A 8 -2.19 9.52 -2.36
N PHE A 9 -1.60 10.22 -1.39
CA PHE A 9 -1.57 9.78 0.01
C PHE A 9 -2.98 9.66 0.59
N LEU A 10 -3.86 10.63 0.32
CA LEU A 10 -5.24 10.61 0.79
C LEU A 10 -6.05 9.45 0.19
N LEU A 11 -5.90 9.23 -1.12
CA LEU A 11 -6.59 8.15 -1.83
C LEU A 11 -6.10 6.77 -1.38
N LEU A 12 -4.78 6.60 -1.23
CA LEU A 12 -4.17 5.36 -0.73
C LEU A 12 -4.60 5.06 0.71
N SER A 13 -4.64 6.08 1.57
CA SER A 13 -5.09 5.94 2.97
C SER A 13 -6.58 5.60 3.05
N GLN A 14 -7.42 6.20 2.20
CA GLN A 14 -8.84 5.86 2.12
C GLN A 14 -9.06 4.45 1.58
N MET A 15 -8.31 4.05 0.55
CA MET A 15 -8.32 2.68 0.03
C MET A 15 -7.88 1.69 1.10
N LEU A 16 -6.82 1.94 1.87
CA LEU A 16 -6.39 1.05 2.95
C LEU A 16 -7.41 0.97 4.09
N SER A 17 -8.08 2.08 4.39
CA SER A 17 -9.15 2.13 5.40
C SER A 17 -10.42 1.39 4.94
N SER A 18 -10.72 1.40 3.63
CA SER A 18 -11.88 0.71 3.05
C SER A 18 -11.60 -0.71 2.55
N CYS A 19 -10.33 -1.07 2.31
CA CYS A 19 -9.95 -2.39 1.85
C CYS A 19 -10.03 -3.39 3.00
N THR A 20 -10.85 -4.41 2.80
CA THR A 20 -11.00 -5.53 3.71
C THR A 20 -9.65 -6.25 3.87
N ILE A 21 -9.35 -6.72 5.08
CA ILE A 21 -8.15 -7.49 5.43
C ILE A 21 -7.89 -8.65 4.44
N ASP A 22 -8.94 -9.19 3.82
CA ASP A 22 -8.82 -10.26 2.81
C ASP A 22 -8.21 -9.80 1.49
N LEU A 23 -8.44 -8.56 1.06
CA LEU A 23 -7.76 -7.98 -0.10
C LEU A 23 -6.27 -7.75 0.22
N LEU A 24 -5.96 -7.28 1.43
CA LEU A 24 -4.58 -7.13 1.93
C LEU A 24 -3.84 -8.47 1.94
N LYS A 25 -4.49 -9.53 2.45
CA LYS A 25 -3.95 -10.91 2.42
C LYS A 25 -3.73 -11.41 0.99
N TYR A 26 -4.68 -11.15 0.08
CA TYR A 26 -4.55 -11.52 -1.34
C TYR A 26 -3.39 -10.79 -2.01
N PHE A 27 -3.23 -9.49 -1.73
CA PHE A 27 -2.17 -8.67 -2.29
C PHE A 27 -0.79 -9.12 -1.80
N CYS A 28 -0.64 -9.41 -0.50
CA CYS A 28 0.61 -9.92 0.06
C CYS A 28 0.97 -11.31 -0.47
N LYS A 29 -0.02 -12.17 -0.74
CA LYS A 29 0.18 -13.47 -1.39
C LYS A 29 0.78 -13.32 -2.80
N HIS A 30 0.36 -12.28 -3.54
CA HIS A 30 0.84 -12.01 -4.91
C HIS A 30 2.10 -11.15 -5.00
N THR A 31 2.44 -10.40 -3.93
CA THR A 31 3.68 -9.59 -3.87
C THR A 31 4.83 -10.32 -3.18
N ASN A 32 4.68 -11.60 -2.85
CA ASN A 32 5.68 -12.45 -2.20
C ASN A 32 6.24 -11.88 -0.88
N ASN A 33 5.52 -10.95 -0.25
CA ASN A 33 5.86 -10.39 1.04
C ASN A 33 5.41 -11.39 2.12
N ARG A 34 6.36 -11.91 2.89
CA ARG A 34 6.07 -12.80 4.02
C ARG A 34 5.15 -12.08 5.00
N LEU A 35 3.97 -12.63 5.23
CA LEU A 35 3.03 -12.14 6.25
C LEU A 35 3.71 -12.27 7.63
N THR A 36 4.31 -11.20 8.13
CA THR A 36 4.47 -10.99 9.56
C THR A 36 3.08 -10.70 10.09
N GLY A 37 2.59 -11.47 11.07
CA GLY A 37 1.21 -11.46 11.56
C GLY A 37 0.74 -10.17 12.26
N ASP A 38 1.45 -9.07 12.04
CA ASP A 38 1.14 -7.76 12.58
C ASP A 38 0.36 -6.93 11.54
N LYS A 39 -0.83 -6.51 11.96
CA LYS A 39 -1.80 -5.77 11.13
C LYS A 39 -1.21 -4.46 10.61
N ASP A 40 -0.40 -3.79 11.42
CA ASP A 40 0.18 -2.49 11.07
C ASP A 40 1.29 -2.66 10.02
N HIS A 41 2.05 -3.74 10.13
CA HIS A 41 3.09 -4.11 9.17
C HIS A 41 2.48 -4.45 7.80
N LEU A 42 1.31 -5.09 7.77
CA LEU A 42 0.60 -5.45 6.55
C LEU A 42 0.09 -4.22 5.77
N HIS A 43 -0.49 -3.25 6.48
CA HIS A 43 -0.94 -2.00 5.88
C HIS A 43 0.23 -1.20 5.32
N TYR A 44 1.34 -1.11 6.06
CA TYR A 44 2.53 -0.41 5.61
C TYR A 44 3.17 -1.04 4.38
N LEU A 45 3.29 -2.38 4.35
CA LEU A 45 3.85 -3.08 3.19
C LEU A 45 2.96 -2.94 1.95
N THR A 46 1.65 -3.00 2.11
CA THR A 46 0.71 -2.80 1.01
C THR A 46 0.75 -1.37 0.49
N PHE A 47 0.79 -0.39 1.39
CA PHE A 47 0.97 1.02 1.05
C PHE A 47 2.25 1.25 0.25
N MET A 48 3.38 0.71 0.71
CA MET A 48 4.67 0.84 0.04
C MET A 48 4.71 0.13 -1.31
N SER A 49 4.11 -1.06 -1.41
CA SER A 49 4.03 -1.80 -2.67
C SER A 49 3.20 -1.04 -3.71
N LEU A 50 2.06 -0.47 -3.31
CA LEU A 50 1.21 0.33 -4.19
C LEU A 50 1.90 1.64 -4.60
N LEU A 51 2.56 2.31 -3.66
CA LEU A 51 3.35 3.50 -3.96
C LEU A 51 4.45 3.22 -4.98
N LYS A 52 5.15 2.10 -4.83
CA LYS A 52 6.24 1.71 -5.74
C LYS A 52 5.73 1.38 -7.15
N GLN A 53 4.53 0.78 -7.26
CA GLN A 53 3.90 0.51 -8.56
C GLN A 53 3.36 1.78 -9.23
N LEU A 54 2.78 2.69 -8.44
CA LEU A 54 2.10 3.87 -8.97
C LEU A 54 3.06 5.03 -9.26
N VAL A 55 4.14 5.14 -8.48
CA VAL A 55 5.16 6.18 -8.64
C VAL A 55 6.56 5.57 -8.48
N PRO A 56 7.00 4.74 -9.45
CA PRO A 56 8.33 4.13 -9.39
C PRO A 56 9.46 5.16 -9.36
N GLU A 57 9.22 6.35 -9.92
CA GLU A 57 10.17 7.48 -9.97
C GLU A 57 10.57 8.04 -8.60
N TRP A 58 9.81 7.75 -7.52
CA TRP A 58 10.20 8.17 -6.16
C TRP A 58 11.14 7.19 -5.47
N PHE A 59 11.32 6.01 -6.04
CA PHE A 59 12.11 4.93 -5.46
C PHE A 59 13.32 4.55 -6.33
N ALA A 60 13.56 5.30 -7.40
CA ALA A 60 14.71 5.17 -8.29
C ALA A 60 15.93 5.93 -7.77
#